data_AF-A0A7S4ISH8-F1
#
_entry.id   AF-A0A7S4ISH8-F1
#
_cell.length_a   1.000
_cell.length_b   1.000
_cell.length_c   1.000
_cell.angle_alpha   90.00
_cell.angle_beta   90.00
_cell.angle_gamma   90.00
#
_symmetry.space_group_name_H-M   'P 1'
#
loop_
_entity.id
_entity.type
_entity.pdbx_description
1 polymer ?
#
loop_
_entity_poly.entity_id
_entity_poly.type
_entity_poly.pdbx_seq_one_letter_code
_entity_poly.pdbx_strand_id
1 'polypeptide(L)'
;DQMRVVKTRLLEMLPDARVFLDVDDLTEGKGAEFVDASAVALVFVSSGYFTSPNCMREILRAVVMKTPMFSLVEPEAKKGGLTFEEVRQQLDDNDAHGFYYKCGLAKEVAEWGHAMPRAGELYDALFAAEPIEWNRIGFFQDVSMRLIANH
;
A
#
# COMPACT_ATOMS: atom_id res chain seq x y z
N ASP A 1 11.45 -3.45 1.29
CA ASP A 1 12.60 -2.56 1.01
C ASP A 1 12.21 -1.28 0.26
N GLN A 2 11.46 -1.34 -0.86
CA GLN A 2 11.06 -0.13 -1.60
C GLN A 2 10.34 0.91 -0.73
N MET A 3 9.40 0.50 0.13
CA MET A 3 8.72 1.43 1.04
C MET A 3 9.63 2.10 2.07
N ARG A 4 10.78 1.49 2.43
CA ARG A 4 11.78 2.15 3.27
C ARG A 4 12.50 3.26 2.52
N VAL A 5 12.78 3.06 1.23
CA VAL A 5 13.30 4.12 0.34
C VAL A 5 12.28 5.25 0.22
N VAL A 6 11.01 4.93 -0.05
CA VAL A 6 9.93 5.91 -0.13
C VAL A 6 9.81 6.72 1.17
N LYS A 7 9.74 6.05 2.33
CA LYS A 7 9.71 6.69 3.66
C LYS A 7 10.89 7.63 3.85
N THR A 8 12.11 7.18 3.55
CA THR A 8 13.32 8.00 3.68
C THR A 8 13.24 9.27 2.82
N ARG A 9 12.85 9.15 1.55
CA ARG A 9 12.75 10.30 0.63
C ARG A 9 11.64 11.26 1.01
N LEU A 10 10.50 10.73 1.44
CA LEU A 10 9.39 11.55 1.92
C LEU A 10 9.83 12.39 3.12
N LEU A 11 10.55 11.80 4.07
CA LEU A 11 11.05 12.53 5.24
C LEU A 11 12.20 13.51 4.91
N GLU A 12 12.98 13.27 3.85
CA GLU A 12 13.94 14.27 3.34
C GLU A 12 13.22 15.51 2.76
N MET A 13 12.09 15.31 2.09
CA MET A 13 11.30 16.39 1.46
C MET A 13 10.32 17.07 2.41
N LEU A 14 9.80 16.32 3.39
CA LEU A 14 8.82 16.75 4.38
C LEU A 14 9.28 16.33 5.78
N PRO A 15 10.28 17.02 6.37
CA PRO A 15 10.87 16.62 7.65
C PRO A 15 9.90 16.57 8.82
N ASP A 16 8.84 17.38 8.78
CA ASP A 16 7.82 17.45 9.83
C ASP A 16 6.71 16.39 9.67
N ALA A 17 6.71 15.65 8.56
CA ALA A 17 5.74 14.57 8.34
C ALA A 17 6.03 13.40 9.29
N ARG A 18 4.94 12.75 9.75
CA ARG A 18 5.03 11.49 10.48
C ARG A 18 4.63 10.36 9.53
N VAL A 19 5.58 9.50 9.18
CA VAL A 19 5.38 8.40 8.24
C VAL A 19 5.56 7.08 8.99
N PHE A 20 4.51 6.26 8.99
CA PHE A 20 4.52 4.91 9.56
C PHE A 20 4.78 3.88 8.45
N LEU A 21 5.61 2.89 8.74
CA LEU A 21 5.87 1.72 7.92
C LEU A 21 6.00 0.49 8.83
N ASP A 22 5.16 -0.52 8.59
CA ASP A 22 5.04 -1.73 9.40
C ASP A 22 6.39 -2.39 9.74
N VAL A 23 7.25 -2.62 8.77
CA VAL A 23 8.56 -3.30 8.95
C VAL A 23 9.56 -2.51 9.79
N ASP A 24 9.36 -1.20 9.96
CA ASP A 24 10.26 -0.34 10.72
C ASP A 24 9.65 0.06 12.08
N ASP A 25 8.33 0.18 12.17
CA ASP A 25 7.65 0.85 13.29
C ASP A 25 6.67 -0.05 14.07
N LEU A 26 6.28 -1.22 13.54
CA LEU A 26 5.32 -2.11 14.20
C LEU A 26 5.99 -2.92 15.32
N THR A 27 5.62 -2.62 16.57
CA THR A 27 6.07 -3.40 17.74
C THR A 27 5.07 -4.50 18.12
N GLU A 28 3.77 -4.20 18.04
CA GLU A 28 2.64 -5.10 18.31
C GLU A 28 1.45 -4.67 17.45
N GLY A 29 0.50 -5.59 17.18
CA GLY A 29 -0.70 -5.30 16.40
C GLY A 29 -0.69 -5.88 14.98
N LYS A 30 -1.60 -5.40 14.14
CA LYS A 30 -1.84 -5.94 12.77
C LYS A 30 -1.88 -4.85 11.68
N GLY A 31 -1.61 -3.59 12.03
CA GLY A 31 -1.51 -2.47 11.08
C GLY A 31 -2.79 -1.63 10.94
N ALA A 32 -3.97 -2.20 11.18
CA ALA A 32 -5.26 -1.53 10.99
C ALA A 32 -5.42 -0.27 11.87
N GLU A 33 -4.94 -0.36 13.12
CA GLU A 33 -4.92 0.74 14.08
C GLU A 33 -4.08 1.94 13.61
N PHE A 34 -3.04 1.71 12.80
CA PHE A 34 -2.23 2.78 12.24
C PHE A 34 -2.90 3.44 11.03
N VAL A 35 -3.74 2.70 10.29
CA VAL A 35 -4.59 3.27 9.25
C VAL A 35 -5.59 4.25 9.85
N ASP A 36 -6.17 3.94 11.02
CA ASP A 36 -7.11 4.84 11.71
C ASP A 36 -6.45 6.15 12.18
N ALA A 37 -5.19 6.07 12.61
CA ALA A 37 -4.43 7.23 13.08
C ALA A 37 -3.84 8.07 11.92
N SER A 38 -3.90 7.56 10.69
CA SER A 38 -3.28 8.18 9.51
C SER A 38 -4.26 9.10 8.79
N ALA A 39 -3.79 10.28 8.39
CA ALA A 39 -4.57 11.19 7.55
C ALA A 39 -4.73 10.67 6.11
N VAL A 40 -3.76 9.87 5.65
CA VAL A 40 -3.64 9.34 4.29
C VAL A 40 -2.91 8.00 4.36
N ALA A 41 -3.30 7.04 3.51
CA ALA A 41 -2.57 5.80 3.30
C ALA A 41 -1.85 5.81 1.94
N LEU A 42 -0.59 5.42 1.93
CA LEU A 42 0.25 5.36 0.72
C LEU A 42 0.49 3.89 0.36
N VAL A 43 -0.02 3.45 -0.79
CA VAL A 43 -0.10 2.04 -1.17
C VAL A 43 0.87 1.73 -2.29
N PHE A 44 1.84 0.85 -2.06
CA PHE A 44 2.74 0.39 -3.10
C PHE A 44 2.17 -0.84 -3.82
N VAL A 45 1.56 -0.59 -4.97
CA VAL A 45 0.90 -1.61 -5.79
C VAL A 45 1.95 -2.47 -6.49
N SER A 46 2.03 -3.74 -6.11
CA SER A 46 2.96 -4.70 -6.67
C SER A 46 2.37 -6.11 -6.72
N SER A 47 2.97 -7.00 -7.52
CA SER A 47 2.50 -8.38 -7.73
C SER A 47 2.34 -9.23 -6.47
N GLY A 48 3.09 -8.93 -5.40
CA GLY A 48 2.94 -9.60 -4.11
C GLY A 48 1.85 -9.02 -3.21
N TYR A 49 1.42 -7.79 -3.48
CA TYR A 49 0.61 -6.99 -2.55
C TYR A 49 -0.75 -7.66 -2.24
N PHE A 50 -1.51 -8.03 -3.28
CA PHE A 50 -2.86 -8.56 -3.12
C PHE A 50 -2.94 -10.00 -2.60
N THR A 51 -1.80 -10.68 -2.48
CA THR A 51 -1.70 -12.02 -1.90
C THR A 51 -1.37 -11.99 -0.40
N SER A 52 -0.98 -10.83 0.14
CA SER A 52 -0.62 -10.64 1.54
C SER A 52 -1.85 -10.30 2.37
N PRO A 53 -2.24 -11.13 3.37
CA PRO A 53 -3.34 -10.81 4.26
C PRO A 53 -3.12 -9.52 5.05
N ASN A 54 -1.87 -9.16 5.35
CA ASN A 54 -1.56 -7.93 6.07
C ASN A 54 -1.79 -6.69 5.21
N CYS A 55 -1.31 -6.69 3.97
CA CYS A 55 -1.55 -5.61 3.04
C CYS A 55 -3.05 -5.46 2.74
N MET A 56 -3.75 -6.57 2.53
CA MET A 56 -5.20 -6.53 2.30
C MET A 56 -5.99 -6.06 3.53
N ARG A 57 -5.53 -6.34 4.75
CA ARG A 57 -6.15 -5.80 5.98
C ARG A 57 -6.11 -4.28 5.98
N GLU A 58 -4.97 -3.69 5.63
CA GLU A 58 -4.78 -2.24 5.63
C GLU A 58 -5.65 -1.57 4.57
N ILE A 59 -5.74 -2.13 3.35
CA ILE A 59 -6.65 -1.62 2.31
C ILE A 59 -8.11 -1.75 2.74
N LEU A 60 -8.52 -2.91 3.27
CA LEU A 60 -9.88 -3.10 3.74
C LEU A 60 -10.22 -2.08 4.82
N ARG A 61 -9.30 -1.85 5.76
CA ARG A 61 -9.48 -0.85 6.81
C ARG A 61 -9.58 0.55 6.23
N ALA A 62 -8.69 0.94 5.32
CA ALA A 62 -8.70 2.25 4.68
C ALA A 62 -10.01 2.49 3.91
N VAL A 63 -10.52 1.47 3.22
CA VAL A 63 -11.79 1.57 2.48
C VAL A 63 -12.97 1.75 3.41
N VAL A 64 -13.12 0.92 4.45
CA VAL A 64 -14.29 1.02 5.35
C VAL A 64 -14.26 2.28 6.20
N MET A 65 -13.06 2.78 6.53
CA MET A 65 -12.86 4.02 7.27
C MET A 65 -12.83 5.26 6.37
N LYS A 66 -12.86 5.07 5.04
CA LYS A 66 -12.75 6.13 4.03
C LYS A 66 -11.47 6.97 4.17
N THR A 67 -10.38 6.33 4.60
CA THR A 67 -9.06 6.95 4.65
C THR A 67 -8.58 7.20 3.22
N PRO A 68 -8.23 8.45 2.84
CA PRO A 68 -7.71 8.75 1.51
C PRO A 68 -6.49 7.89 1.17
N MET A 69 -6.42 7.41 -0.07
CA MET A 69 -5.32 6.58 -0.56
C MET A 69 -4.64 7.20 -1.76
N PHE A 70 -3.31 7.08 -1.79
CA PHE A 70 -2.51 7.30 -3.00
C PHE A 70 -1.80 6.01 -3.37
N SER A 71 -1.98 5.56 -4.59
CA SER A 71 -1.28 4.40 -5.13
C SER A 71 0.05 4.81 -5.76
N LEU A 72 1.12 4.12 -5.40
CA LEU A 72 2.40 4.09 -6.10
C LEU A 72 2.44 2.83 -6.97
N VAL A 73 2.68 3.00 -8.27
CA VAL A 73 2.72 1.89 -9.23
C VAL A 73 4.14 1.69 -9.75
N GLU A 74 4.61 0.45 -9.72
CA GLU A 74 5.86 0.04 -10.34
C GLU A 74 5.64 -0.16 -11.86
N PRO A 75 6.29 0.61 -12.75
CA PRO A 75 6.09 0.45 -14.19
C PRO A 75 6.77 -0.81 -14.76
N GLU A 76 7.83 -1.31 -14.11
CA GLU A 76 8.57 -2.47 -14.62
C GLU A 76 7.99 -3.80 -14.09
N ALA A 77 7.37 -4.59 -14.97
CA ALA A 77 6.84 -5.92 -14.62
C ALA A 77 7.89 -6.84 -13.95
N LYS A 78 9.15 -6.81 -14.42
CA LYS A 78 10.27 -7.59 -13.84
C LYS A 78 10.61 -7.19 -12.40
N LYS A 79 10.14 -6.03 -11.95
CA LYS A 79 10.35 -5.48 -10.61
C LYS A 79 9.11 -5.59 -9.71
N GLY A 80 8.08 -6.29 -10.19
CA GLY A 80 6.82 -6.50 -9.49
C GLY A 80 5.70 -5.56 -9.95
N GLY A 81 5.89 -4.81 -11.04
CA GLY A 81 4.85 -3.99 -11.64
C GLY A 81 3.64 -4.80 -12.09
N LEU A 82 2.46 -4.20 -11.96
CA LEU A 82 1.18 -4.75 -12.41
C LEU A 82 0.48 -3.73 -13.30
N THR A 83 -0.17 -4.23 -14.34
CA THR A 83 -1.18 -3.47 -15.08
C THR A 83 -2.44 -3.29 -14.23
N PHE A 84 -3.24 -2.27 -14.54
CA PHE A 84 -4.52 -2.05 -13.86
C PHE A 84 -5.51 -3.20 -14.04
N GLU A 85 -5.45 -3.90 -15.18
CA GLU A 85 -6.25 -5.09 -15.43
C GLU A 85 -5.83 -6.24 -14.51
N GLU A 86 -4.53 -6.48 -14.34
CA GLU A 86 -4.04 -7.49 -13.40
C GLU A 86 -4.40 -7.18 -11.95
N VAL A 87 -4.37 -5.90 -11.54
CA VAL A 87 -4.83 -5.49 -10.21
C VAL A 87 -6.31 -5.84 -10.02
N ARG A 88 -7.15 -5.49 -10.99
CA ARG A 88 -8.58 -5.80 -10.94
C ARG A 88 -8.84 -7.30 -10.87
N GLN A 89 -8.15 -8.07 -11.72
CA GLN A 89 -8.27 -9.52 -11.73
C GLN A 89 -7.87 -10.15 -10.39
N GLN A 90 -6.77 -9.69 -9.77
CA GLN A 90 -6.35 -10.21 -8.46
C GLN A 90 -7.37 -9.90 -7.36
N LEU A 91 -7.99 -8.72 -7.38
CA LEU A 91 -9.06 -8.37 -6.44
C LEU A 91 -10.31 -9.23 -6.65
N ASP A 92 -10.71 -9.44 -7.91
CA ASP A 92 -11.85 -10.31 -8.27
C ASP A 92 -11.58 -11.77 -7.87
N ASP A 93 -10.37 -12.28 -8.12
CA ASP A 93 -9.95 -13.64 -7.74
C ASP A 93 -9.97 -13.83 -6.22
N ASN A 94 -9.54 -12.82 -5.45
CA ASN A 94 -9.58 -12.86 -4.00
C ASN A 94 -11.01 -12.97 -3.46
N ASP A 95 -11.94 -12.24 -4.07
CA ASP A 95 -13.37 -12.29 -3.72
C ASP A 95 -13.98 -13.65 -4.10
N ALA A 96 -13.80 -14.06 -5.36
CA ALA A 96 -14.36 -15.29 -5.92
C ALA A 96 -13.83 -16.57 -5.24
N HIS A 97 -12.55 -16.60 -4.88
CA HIS A 97 -11.91 -17.78 -4.29
C HIS A 97 -11.92 -17.79 -2.75
N GLY A 98 -12.64 -16.84 -2.14
CA GLY A 98 -12.81 -16.77 -0.68
C GLY A 98 -11.51 -16.52 0.07
N PHE A 99 -10.55 -15.81 -0.53
CA PHE A 99 -9.28 -15.46 0.11
C PHE A 99 -9.52 -14.79 1.46
N TYR A 100 -10.41 -13.78 1.48
CA TYR A 100 -10.73 -12.99 2.68
C TYR A 100 -11.31 -13.82 3.83
N TYR A 101 -12.05 -14.89 3.52
CA TYR A 101 -12.56 -15.81 4.54
C TYR A 101 -11.45 -16.74 5.06
N LYS A 102 -10.63 -17.28 4.15
CA LYS A 102 -9.53 -18.20 4.49
C LYS A 102 -8.49 -17.55 5.41
N CYS A 103 -8.18 -16.28 5.19
CA CYS A 103 -7.21 -15.54 6.02
C CYS A 103 -7.85 -14.79 7.20
N GLY A 104 -9.15 -14.95 7.43
CA GLY A 104 -9.87 -14.37 8.58
C GLY A 104 -10.24 -12.89 8.43
N LEU A 105 -9.89 -12.22 7.34
CA LEU A 105 -10.19 -10.80 7.11
C LEU A 105 -11.68 -10.51 7.06
N ALA A 106 -12.50 -11.41 6.52
CA ALA A 106 -13.95 -11.23 6.52
C ALA A 106 -14.54 -11.15 7.93
N LYS A 107 -13.97 -11.91 8.89
CA LYS A 107 -14.35 -11.85 10.30
C LYS A 107 -13.88 -10.54 10.94
N GLU A 108 -12.65 -10.12 10.67
CA GLU A 108 -12.10 -8.85 11.17
C GLU A 108 -12.95 -7.65 10.70
N VAL A 109 -13.33 -7.60 9.41
CA VAL A 109 -14.19 -6.54 8.87
C VAL A 109 -15.57 -6.52 9.54
N ALA A 110 -16.15 -7.69 9.81
CA ALA A 110 -17.40 -7.79 10.54
C ALA A 110 -17.25 -7.33 12.01
N GLU A 111 -16.14 -7.66 12.67
CA GLU A 111 -15.81 -7.19 14.03
C GLU A 111 -15.60 -5.68 14.07
N TRP A 112 -15.15 -5.07 12.98
CA TRP A 112 -15.11 -3.62 12.81
C TRP A 112 -16.50 -2.98 12.61
N GLY A 113 -17.56 -3.78 12.46
CA GLY A 113 -18.93 -3.31 12.25
C GLY A 113 -19.27 -2.95 10.81
N HIS A 114 -18.49 -3.44 9.84
CA HIS A 114 -18.68 -3.14 8.42
C HIS A 114 -19.02 -4.39 7.60
N ALA A 115 -19.70 -4.18 6.47
CA ALA A 115 -19.84 -5.20 5.45
C ALA A 115 -18.52 -5.35 4.68
N MET A 116 -18.25 -6.55 4.18
CA MET A 116 -17.08 -6.82 3.35
C MET A 116 -17.16 -6.00 2.04
N PRO A 117 -16.18 -5.13 1.75
CA PRO A 117 -16.13 -4.43 0.47
C PRO A 117 -15.95 -5.40 -0.70
N ARG A 118 -16.59 -5.10 -1.82
CA ARG A 118 -16.43 -5.84 -3.09
C ARG A 118 -15.11 -5.47 -3.77
N ALA A 119 -14.62 -6.36 -4.62
CA ALA A 119 -13.41 -6.12 -5.42
C ALA A 119 -13.41 -4.77 -6.16
N GLY A 120 -14.55 -4.38 -6.75
CA GLY A 120 -14.71 -3.07 -7.40
C GLY A 120 -14.56 -1.88 -6.46
N GLU A 121 -15.08 -1.96 -5.22
CA GLU A 121 -14.94 -0.89 -4.23
C GLU A 121 -13.49 -0.72 -3.78
N LEU A 122 -12.74 -1.83 -3.67
CA LEU A 122 -11.31 -1.80 -3.37
C LEU A 122 -10.52 -1.17 -4.52
N TYR A 123 -10.83 -1.56 -5.75
CA TYR A 123 -10.18 -1.02 -6.95
C TYR A 123 -10.42 0.49 -7.10
N ASP A 124 -11.68 0.91 -6.98
CA ASP A 124 -12.07 2.31 -7.11
C ASP A 124 -11.42 3.17 -6.02
N ALA A 125 -11.28 2.65 -4.80
CA ALA A 125 -10.64 3.37 -3.72
C ALA A 125 -9.11 3.48 -3.91
N LEU A 126 -8.44 2.43 -4.38
CA LEU A 126 -7.00 2.43 -4.68
C LEU A 126 -6.63 3.47 -5.74
N PHE A 127 -7.51 3.65 -6.73
CA PHE A 127 -7.27 4.51 -7.89
C PHE A 127 -8.24 5.70 -7.95
N ALA A 128 -8.79 6.11 -6.80
CA ALA A 128 -9.62 7.30 -6.69
C ALA A 128 -8.84 8.58 -7.05
N ALA A 129 -7.54 8.60 -6.76
CA ALA A 129 -6.59 9.60 -7.21
C ALA A 129 -5.73 9.04 -8.36
N GLU A 130 -5.19 9.93 -9.19
CA GLU A 130 -4.27 9.54 -10.26
C GLU A 130 -3.06 8.79 -9.66
N PRO A 131 -2.74 7.57 -10.13
CA PRO A 131 -1.65 6.77 -9.58
C PRO A 131 -0.30 7.43 -9.83
N ILE A 132 0.58 7.38 -8.84
CA ILE A 132 1.93 7.93 -8.92
C ILE A 132 2.86 6.84 -9.44
N GLU A 133 3.51 7.08 -10.57
CA GLU A 133 4.52 6.16 -11.08
C GLU A 133 5.80 6.18 -10.22
N TRP A 134 6.19 5.02 -9.69
CA TRP A 134 7.42 4.86 -8.93
C TRP A 134 8.60 4.57 -9.86
N ASN A 135 9.34 5.63 -10.20
CA ASN A 135 10.56 5.51 -10.97
C ASN A 135 11.76 5.21 -10.08
N ARG A 136 12.35 4.02 -10.25
CA ARG A 136 13.52 3.60 -9.46
C ARG A 136 14.77 4.35 -9.91
N ILE A 137 15.38 5.09 -8.98
CA ILE A 137 16.75 5.58 -9.13
C ILE A 137 17.68 4.51 -8.58
N GLY A 138 18.66 4.07 -9.37
CA GLY A 138 19.62 3.06 -8.94
C GLY A 138 20.47 3.54 -7.76
N PHE A 139 20.88 2.63 -6.86
CA PHE A 139 21.65 2.98 -5.65
C PHE A 139 22.92 3.78 -5.95
N PHE A 140 23.60 3.46 -7.05
CA PHE A 140 24.79 4.21 -7.50
C PHE A 140 24.45 5.65 -7.89
N GLN A 141 23.34 5.85 -8.61
CA GLN A 141 22.87 7.18 -9.00
C GLN A 141 22.48 7.98 -7.77
N ASP A 142 21.80 7.35 -6.82
CA ASP A 142 21.40 8.00 -5.58
C ASP A 142 22.59 8.47 -4.71
N VAL A 143 23.57 7.59 -4.46
CA VAL A 143 24.79 7.95 -3.74
C VAL A 143 25.55 9.08 -4.46
N SER A 144 25.64 8.99 -5.79
CA SER A 144 26.30 10.03 -6.60
C SER A 144 25.58 11.37 -6.47
N MET A 145 24.25 11.38 -6.54
CA MET A 145 23.44 12.59 -6.38
C MET A 145 23.58 13.21 -4.99
N ARG A 146 23.61 12.39 -3.93
CA ARG A 146 23.87 12.87 -2.55
C ARG A 146 25.28 13.45 -2.39
N LEU A 147 26.30 12.83 -2.98
CA LEU A 147 27.66 13.36 -2.94
C LEU A 147 27.76 14.70 -3.67
N ILE A 148 27.11 14.81 -4.85
CA ILE A 148 27.03 16.08 -5.60
C ILE A 148 26.34 17.15 -4.76
N ALA A 149 25.21 16.85 -4.12
CA ALA A 149 24.45 17.83 -3.34
C ALA A 149 25.20 18.36 -2.10
N ASN A 150 26.24 17.65 -1.64
CA ASN A 150 27.07 18.02 -0.49
C ASN A 150 28.41 18.67 -0.87
N HIS A 151 28.65 18.94 -2.17
CA HIS A 151 29.84 19.61 -2.70
C HIS A 151 29.44 20.90 -3.43
#